data_AF-A0AAD5R9L9-F1
#
_entry.id   AF-A0AAD5R9L9-F1
#
_cell.length_a   1.000
_cell.length_b   1.000
_cell.length_c   1.000
_cell.angle_alpha   90.00
_cell.angle_beta   90.00
_cell.angle_gamma   90.00
#
_symmetry.space_group_name_H-M   'P 1'
#
loop_
_entity.id
_entity.type
_entity.pdbx_description
1 polymer ?
#
loop_
_entity_poly.entity_id
_entity_poly.type
_entity_poly.pdbx_seq_one_letter_code
_entity_poly.pdbx_strand_id
1 'polypeptide(L)'
;MPRFGLVSLQCFPTLFRSPGTSIGPLLLSIFNSLLKHLRTSVDFERSVKCKDTEAEKLYQEALINAMGDFANALPDYQKVEMMMFTVGNIPSLDEKRFRQGDEFLQHVLVKTLLKVATKYRTAYLATVFTDSFLRTLIQLALVNDSQVRLGTQKIFHTLLDRHDNLSHLSHLPYVLDVSDLQLTVEKCSRADQMFMRKHIHDMTQMLYRAVTLVVNDENLQSHMDAIQCTMSLLCIEVGFDETLIELFRLAFALQTLAVDLSNGFSTEKRIALHNLIAKYMNLAAQLMANPSLCQHVQQVVACRARGPPGLNLLLDEKDDRVQVGGTVEAVEQVELSKLAEVEGMLFDRNDVADCLKAAGKDVSRLSQPFTLSSSKSAQEKGVDDTDGKTSPFLPMAGIDDVSVDLSVDWTPPESAHQSRRSTIFSLTTSNPRINGIGLPLTVAALRHYANTPPDLAEEDRKEREHTELVLASIRNRSFEDQADELCARHEAGDLSRTVSRLLARNADTVRMANIGRPAKPKNIFEMNLPTAFAL
;
A
#
# COMPACT_ATOMS: atom_id res chain seq x y z
N MET A 1 0.02 13.49 -29.05
CA MET A 1 -0.22 12.16 -29.67
C MET A 1 0.99 11.23 -29.74
N PRO A 2 2.22 11.60 -30.18
CA PRO A 2 3.32 10.62 -30.28
C PRO A 2 3.81 10.08 -28.93
N ARG A 3 3.67 10.82 -27.82
CA ARG A 3 4.01 10.35 -26.47
C ARG A 3 3.01 9.33 -25.90
N PHE A 4 1.73 9.38 -26.31
CA PHE A 4 0.71 8.42 -25.88
C PHE A 4 0.98 7.00 -26.41
N GLY A 5 1.53 6.89 -27.63
CA GLY A 5 1.93 5.61 -28.22
C GLY A 5 3.06 4.92 -27.45
N LEU A 6 4.02 5.69 -26.93
CA LEU A 6 5.13 5.17 -26.13
C LEU A 6 4.68 4.57 -24.79
N VAL A 7 3.72 5.19 -24.10
CA VAL A 7 3.19 4.66 -22.82
C VAL A 7 2.49 3.32 -23.02
N SER A 8 1.74 3.17 -24.12
CA SER A 8 1.08 1.90 -24.47
C SER A 8 2.09 0.82 -24.90
N LEU A 9 3.13 1.20 -25.64
CA LEU A 9 4.20 0.29 -26.09
C LEU A 9 5.13 -0.18 -24.95
N GLN A 10 5.36 0.66 -23.95
CA GLN A 10 6.26 0.34 -22.83
C GLN A 10 5.59 -0.54 -21.76
N CYS A 11 4.25 -0.51 -21.66
CA CYS A 11 3.50 -1.24 -20.64
C CYS A 11 2.94 -2.61 -21.08
N PHE A 12 2.72 -2.86 -22.37
CA PHE A 12 1.92 -4.03 -22.79
C PHE A 12 2.65 -5.28 -23.33
N PRO A 13 3.78 -5.25 -24.07
CA PRO A 13 4.30 -6.49 -24.66
C PRO A 13 5.36 -7.25 -23.85
N THR A 14 6.12 -6.62 -22.94
CA THR A 14 7.33 -7.24 -22.36
C THR A 14 7.14 -7.88 -20.98
N LEU A 15 6.07 -7.59 -20.23
CA LEU A 15 5.89 -8.15 -18.88
C LEU A 15 5.03 -9.42 -18.83
N PHE A 16 4.14 -9.65 -19.79
CA PHE A 16 3.08 -10.65 -19.62
C PHE A 16 3.47 -12.10 -19.96
N ARG A 17 4.75 -12.45 -20.13
CA ARG A 17 5.07 -13.80 -20.66
C ARG A 17 6.36 -14.48 -20.22
N SER A 18 6.71 -14.44 -18.93
CA SER A 18 7.50 -15.55 -18.36
C SER A 18 7.46 -15.60 -16.82
N PRO A 19 6.89 -16.65 -16.20
CA PRO A 19 7.11 -16.91 -14.79
C PRO A 19 8.51 -17.52 -14.62
N GLY A 20 9.41 -16.83 -13.90
CA GLY A 20 10.58 -17.49 -13.31
C GLY A 20 11.98 -16.91 -13.55
N THR A 21 12.15 -15.74 -14.16
CA THR A 21 13.47 -15.07 -14.19
C THR A 21 13.49 -13.86 -13.27
N SER A 22 14.66 -13.58 -12.67
CA SER A 22 14.90 -12.42 -11.80
C SER A 22 14.61 -11.11 -12.55
N ILE A 23 13.38 -10.64 -12.42
CA ILE A 23 12.81 -9.49 -13.14
C ILE A 23 12.81 -8.21 -12.25
N GLY A 24 13.09 -8.32 -10.95
CA GLY A 24 13.03 -7.20 -9.97
C GLY A 24 13.77 -5.91 -10.39
N PRO A 25 15.07 -5.95 -10.70
CA PRO A 25 15.83 -4.76 -11.11
C PRO A 25 15.30 -4.12 -12.41
N LEU A 26 14.75 -4.93 -13.32
CA LEU A 26 14.18 -4.45 -14.57
C LEU A 26 12.83 -3.76 -14.35
N LEU A 27 12.00 -4.25 -13.42
CA LEU A 27 10.71 -3.65 -13.09
C LEU A 27 10.87 -2.27 -12.46
N LEU A 28 11.78 -2.15 -11.49
CA LEU A 28 12.05 -0.88 -10.84
C LEU A 28 12.65 0.12 -11.84
N SER A 29 13.46 -0.35 -12.79
CA SER A 29 13.97 0.48 -13.90
C SER A 29 12.84 1.01 -14.80
N ILE A 30 11.88 0.16 -15.19
CA ILE A 30 10.72 0.57 -16.00
C ILE A 30 9.89 1.60 -15.23
N PHE A 31 9.56 1.33 -13.97
CA PHE A 31 8.79 2.25 -13.13
C PHE A 31 9.53 3.56 -12.88
N ASN A 32 10.84 3.52 -12.64
CA ASN A 32 11.68 4.71 -12.55
C ASN A 32 11.68 5.51 -13.87
N SER A 33 11.65 4.83 -15.02
CA SER A 33 11.50 5.50 -16.31
C SER A 33 10.16 6.23 -16.41
N LEU A 34 9.05 5.58 -16.03
CA LEU A 34 7.72 6.19 -16.01
C LEU A 34 7.67 7.40 -15.06
N LEU A 35 8.25 7.28 -13.86
CA LEU A 35 8.37 8.39 -12.91
C LEU A 35 9.23 9.55 -13.46
N LYS A 36 10.33 9.25 -14.17
CA LYS A 36 11.15 10.29 -14.84
C LYS A 36 10.36 11.01 -15.93
N HIS A 37 9.57 10.28 -16.72
CA HIS A 37 8.69 10.89 -17.72
C HIS A 37 7.63 11.78 -17.07
N LEU A 38 7.07 11.35 -15.93
CA LEU A 38 6.11 12.15 -15.17
C LEU A 38 6.75 13.43 -14.64
N ARG A 39 7.94 13.36 -14.02
CA ARG A 39 8.69 14.55 -13.59
C ARG A 39 8.98 15.51 -14.73
N THR A 40 9.44 14.97 -15.86
CA THR A 40 9.75 15.79 -17.04
C THR A 40 8.50 16.46 -17.60
N SER A 41 7.35 15.77 -17.54
CA SER A 41 6.05 16.29 -17.94
C SER A 41 5.59 17.42 -17.03
N VAL A 42 5.75 17.25 -15.72
CA VAL A 42 5.48 18.27 -14.70
C VAL A 42 6.35 19.52 -14.91
N ASP A 43 7.65 19.36 -15.15
CA ASP A 43 8.56 20.47 -15.44
C ASP A 43 8.21 21.17 -16.77
N PHE A 44 7.79 20.37 -17.77
CA PHE A 44 7.38 20.89 -19.07
C PHE A 44 6.09 21.72 -18.98
N GLU A 45 5.07 21.25 -18.25
CA GLU A 45 3.80 21.94 -18.04
C GLU A 45 4.01 23.37 -17.51
N ARG A 46 4.99 23.54 -16.62
CA ARG A 46 5.34 24.83 -16.01
C ARG A 46 6.22 25.71 -16.88
N SER A 47 6.80 25.15 -17.93
CA SER A 47 7.64 25.90 -18.85
C SER A 47 6.79 26.78 -19.77
N VAL A 48 7.30 27.96 -20.13
CA VAL A 48 6.68 28.86 -21.12
C VAL A 48 6.50 28.20 -22.50
N LYS A 49 7.14 27.04 -22.72
CA LYS A 49 7.05 26.26 -23.96
C LYS A 49 5.79 25.39 -24.03
N CYS A 50 5.11 25.15 -22.91
CA CYS A 50 3.85 24.41 -22.90
C CYS A 50 2.73 25.32 -23.42
N LYS A 51 2.21 24.99 -24.61
CA LYS A 51 1.08 25.72 -25.23
C LYS A 51 -0.27 25.09 -24.90
N ASP A 52 -0.28 23.80 -24.52
CA ASP A 52 -1.46 23.01 -24.27
C ASP A 52 -1.32 22.27 -22.94
N THR A 53 -1.65 22.98 -21.86
CA THR A 53 -1.57 22.50 -20.48
C THR A 53 -2.52 21.31 -20.26
N GLU A 54 -3.69 21.31 -20.89
CA GLU A 54 -4.69 20.25 -20.69
C GLU A 54 -4.24 18.93 -21.34
N ALA A 55 -3.66 18.98 -22.53
CA ALA A 55 -3.07 17.79 -23.14
C ALA A 55 -1.91 17.21 -22.30
N GLU A 56 -1.11 18.07 -21.65
CA GLU A 56 -0.02 17.62 -20.78
C GLU A 56 -0.57 16.98 -19.49
N LYS A 57 -1.62 17.54 -18.88
CA LYS A 57 -2.31 16.92 -17.73
C LYS A 57 -2.90 15.55 -18.10
N LEU A 58 -3.53 15.42 -19.27
CA LEU A 58 -4.03 14.13 -19.76
C LEU A 58 -2.90 13.11 -19.93
N TYR A 59 -1.72 13.55 -20.36
CA TYR A 59 -0.53 12.69 -20.44
C TYR A 59 -0.02 12.27 -19.05
N GLN A 60 0.00 13.19 -18.08
CA GLN A 60 0.34 12.87 -16.68
C GLN A 60 -0.64 11.86 -16.09
N GLU A 61 -1.95 12.04 -16.26
CA GLU A 61 -2.97 11.08 -15.82
C GLU A 61 -2.79 9.71 -16.47
N ALA A 62 -2.48 9.67 -17.77
CA ALA A 62 -2.20 8.43 -18.48
C ALA A 62 -0.97 7.71 -17.90
N LEU A 63 0.10 8.43 -17.56
CA LEU A 63 1.28 7.87 -16.89
C LEU A 63 0.95 7.35 -15.48
N ILE A 64 0.19 8.11 -14.69
CA ILE A 64 -0.24 7.69 -13.35
C ILE A 64 -1.07 6.41 -13.43
N ASN A 65 -2.03 6.36 -14.35
CA ASN A 65 -2.86 5.17 -14.56
C ASN A 65 -2.04 3.97 -15.02
N ALA A 66 -1.12 4.16 -15.99
CA ALA A 66 -0.23 3.12 -16.47
C ALA A 66 0.66 2.55 -15.35
N MET A 67 1.20 3.39 -14.47
CA MET A 67 1.96 2.95 -13.28
C MET A 67 1.09 2.16 -12.30
N GLY A 68 -0.17 2.55 -12.12
CA GLY A 68 -1.14 1.80 -11.34
C GLY A 68 -1.44 0.41 -11.93
N ASP A 69 -1.70 0.35 -13.23
CA ASP A 69 -1.98 -0.91 -13.93
C ASP A 69 -0.75 -1.82 -13.95
N PHE A 70 0.43 -1.24 -14.11
CA PHE A 70 1.71 -1.91 -13.96
C PHE A 70 1.84 -2.54 -12.56
N ALA A 71 1.61 -1.77 -11.49
CA ALA A 71 1.68 -2.28 -10.12
C ALA A 71 0.65 -3.38 -9.84
N ASN A 72 -0.54 -3.30 -10.45
CA ASN A 72 -1.58 -4.32 -10.30
C ASN A 72 -1.16 -5.70 -10.83
N ALA A 73 -0.29 -5.74 -11.84
CA ALA A 73 0.24 -6.99 -12.40
C ALA A 73 1.35 -7.62 -11.55
N LEU A 74 1.84 -6.92 -10.52
CA LEU A 74 2.94 -7.40 -9.68
C LEU A 74 2.44 -8.17 -8.45
N PRO A 75 3.28 -9.05 -7.88
CA PRO A 75 3.08 -9.55 -6.52
C PRO A 75 3.13 -8.43 -5.47
N ASP A 76 2.48 -8.65 -4.33
CA ASP A 76 2.33 -7.65 -3.28
C ASP A 76 3.65 -7.11 -2.70
N TYR A 77 4.69 -7.95 -2.56
CA TYR A 77 5.99 -7.48 -2.07
C TYR A 77 6.62 -6.44 -3.01
N GLN A 78 6.44 -6.58 -4.32
CA GLN A 78 6.94 -5.61 -5.30
C GLN A 78 6.10 -4.33 -5.31
N LYS A 79 4.79 -4.42 -5.04
CA LYS A 79 3.95 -3.23 -4.85
C LYS A 79 4.46 -2.39 -3.68
N VAL A 80 4.84 -3.03 -2.57
CA VAL A 80 5.49 -2.35 -1.43
C VAL A 80 6.80 -1.70 -1.87
N GLU A 81 7.67 -2.40 -2.61
CA GLU A 81 8.89 -1.80 -3.16
C GLU A 81 8.61 -0.58 -4.07
N MET A 82 7.57 -0.64 -4.91
CA MET A 82 7.16 0.49 -5.76
C MET A 82 6.68 1.68 -4.93
N MET A 83 5.91 1.43 -3.87
CA MET A 83 5.46 2.47 -2.93
C MET A 83 6.65 3.13 -2.23
N MET A 84 7.57 2.32 -1.70
CA MET A 84 8.81 2.79 -1.08
C MET A 84 9.66 3.61 -2.04
N PHE A 85 9.80 3.14 -3.28
CA PHE A 85 10.54 3.83 -4.32
C PHE A 85 9.90 5.17 -4.68
N THR A 86 8.57 5.22 -4.79
CA THR A 86 7.82 6.45 -5.06
C THR A 86 8.03 7.45 -3.92
N VAL A 87 7.94 7.01 -2.67
CA VAL A 87 8.19 7.86 -1.48
C VAL A 87 9.62 8.39 -1.45
N GLY A 88 10.62 7.56 -1.71
CA GLY A 88 12.03 8.00 -1.79
C GLY A 88 12.30 9.00 -2.92
N ASN A 89 11.37 9.13 -3.86
CA ASN A 89 11.40 10.10 -4.94
C ASN A 89 10.65 11.40 -4.60
N ILE A 90 9.87 11.47 -3.53
CA ILE A 90 9.17 12.69 -3.16
C ILE A 90 10.19 13.76 -2.72
N PRO A 91 10.15 15.00 -3.26
CA PRO A 91 11.05 16.07 -2.85
C PRO A 91 11.04 16.31 -1.33
N SER A 92 12.20 16.72 -0.80
CA SER A 92 12.43 16.92 0.63
C SER A 92 11.31 17.72 1.30
N LEU A 93 10.83 17.20 2.44
CA LEU A 93 9.80 17.84 3.28
C LEU A 93 10.38 18.91 4.22
N ASP A 94 11.70 19.09 4.22
CA ASP A 94 12.37 20.18 4.94
C ASP A 94 12.20 21.52 4.20
N GLU A 95 11.50 22.45 4.84
CA GLU A 95 11.19 23.80 4.34
C GLU A 95 12.44 24.55 3.84
N LYS A 96 13.61 24.28 4.43
CA LYS A 96 14.87 24.94 4.06
C LYS A 96 15.40 24.55 2.68
N ARG A 97 14.96 23.42 2.13
CA ARG A 97 15.42 22.89 0.83
C ARG A 97 14.36 22.94 -0.26
N PHE A 98 13.25 23.60 0.02
CA PHE A 98 12.08 23.63 -0.85
C PHE A 98 12.32 24.49 -2.09
N ARG A 99 12.18 23.91 -3.30
CA ARG A 99 12.30 24.61 -4.57
C ARG A 99 10.93 24.95 -5.14
N GLN A 100 10.85 26.06 -5.88
CA GLN A 100 9.68 26.45 -6.66
C GLN A 100 9.46 25.41 -7.77
N GLY A 101 8.55 24.44 -7.56
CA GLY A 101 8.64 23.16 -8.27
C GLY A 101 8.06 22.01 -7.46
N ASP A 102 8.54 21.92 -6.23
CA ASP A 102 8.47 20.72 -5.42
C ASP A 102 7.05 20.43 -4.92
N GLU A 103 6.25 21.45 -4.63
CA GLU A 103 4.85 21.36 -4.16
C GLU A 103 3.99 20.52 -5.13
N PHE A 104 3.99 20.86 -6.41
CA PHE A 104 3.20 20.13 -7.40
C PHE A 104 3.79 18.77 -7.73
N LEU A 105 5.12 18.65 -7.69
CA LEU A 105 5.74 17.35 -7.85
C LEU A 105 5.43 16.41 -6.67
N GLN A 106 5.36 16.94 -5.45
CA GLN A 106 4.85 16.21 -4.27
C GLN A 106 3.40 15.78 -4.50
N HIS A 107 2.53 16.69 -4.97
CA HIS A 107 1.14 16.36 -5.30
C HIS A 107 1.03 15.21 -6.30
N VAL A 108 1.73 15.30 -7.43
CA VAL A 108 1.69 14.29 -8.50
C VAL A 108 2.28 12.95 -8.04
N LEU A 109 3.35 12.96 -7.24
CA LEU A 109 3.94 11.73 -6.70
C LEU A 109 3.09 11.10 -5.60
N VAL A 110 2.41 11.89 -4.77
CA VAL A 110 1.44 11.37 -3.78
C VAL A 110 0.22 10.77 -4.49
N LYS A 111 -0.25 11.40 -5.57
CA LYS A 111 -1.30 10.83 -6.43
C LYS A 111 -0.86 9.51 -7.08
N THR A 112 0.39 9.44 -7.53
CA THR A 112 1.00 8.20 -8.05
C THR A 112 1.08 7.11 -6.98
N LEU A 113 1.55 7.47 -5.78
CA LEU A 113 1.64 6.57 -4.63
C LEU A 113 0.27 6.01 -4.24
N LEU A 114 -0.75 6.87 -4.17
CA LEU A 114 -2.13 6.44 -3.95
C LEU A 114 -2.59 5.46 -5.02
N LYS A 115 -2.32 5.75 -6.30
CA LYS A 115 -2.70 4.85 -7.39
C LYS A 115 -2.07 3.45 -7.24
N VAL A 116 -0.80 3.37 -6.84
CA VAL A 116 -0.13 2.09 -6.54
C VAL A 116 -0.74 1.43 -5.30
N ALA A 117 -1.00 2.19 -4.23
CA ALA A 117 -1.58 1.69 -2.98
C ALA A 117 -2.96 1.04 -3.21
N THR A 118 -3.80 1.59 -4.10
CA THR A 118 -5.13 1.00 -4.42
C THR A 118 -5.06 -0.39 -5.06
N LYS A 119 -3.87 -0.85 -5.47
CA LYS A 119 -3.65 -2.18 -6.03
C LYS A 119 -3.07 -3.16 -5.03
N TYR A 120 -2.75 -2.70 -3.82
CA TYR A 120 -2.17 -3.50 -2.74
C TYR A 120 -3.26 -3.85 -1.72
N ARG A 121 -3.22 -5.07 -1.20
CA ARG A 121 -4.06 -5.50 -0.08
C ARG A 121 -3.17 -5.77 1.13
N THR A 122 -3.40 -5.03 2.22
CA THR A 122 -2.61 -5.19 3.44
C THR A 122 -2.97 -6.49 4.15
N ALA A 123 -1.98 -7.35 4.38
CA ALA A 123 -2.12 -8.50 5.28
C ALA A 123 -1.77 -8.10 6.72
N TYR A 124 -0.55 -7.59 6.92
CA TYR A 124 -0.05 -7.09 8.19
C TYR A 124 0.43 -5.65 8.04
N LEU A 125 0.21 -4.81 9.04
CA LEU A 125 0.61 -3.40 8.97
C LEU A 125 2.13 -3.26 8.88
N ALA A 126 2.88 -4.08 9.63
CA ALA A 126 4.34 -4.04 9.65
C ALA A 126 5.00 -4.39 8.31
N THR A 127 4.30 -5.09 7.40
CA THR A 127 4.87 -5.44 6.09
C THR A 127 4.83 -4.28 5.10
N VAL A 128 3.92 -3.31 5.29
CA VAL A 128 3.78 -2.14 4.42
C VAL A 128 4.31 -0.88 5.09
N PHE A 129 3.97 -0.66 6.36
CA PHE A 129 4.42 0.49 7.13
C PHE A 129 5.78 0.22 7.76
N THR A 130 6.83 0.23 6.93
CA THR A 130 8.20 0.34 7.46
C THR A 130 8.37 1.66 8.22
N ASP A 131 9.29 1.73 9.18
CA ASP A 131 9.51 2.93 10.01
C ASP A 131 9.73 4.19 9.16
N SER A 132 10.52 4.07 8.09
CA SER A 132 10.81 5.18 7.18
C SER A 132 9.58 5.58 6.36
N PHE A 133 8.83 4.60 5.84
CA PHE A 133 7.61 4.84 5.06
C PHE A 133 6.55 5.55 5.89
N LEU A 134 6.24 5.02 7.07
CA LEU A 134 5.25 5.60 7.95
C LEU A 134 5.64 7.01 8.37
N ARG A 135 6.92 7.22 8.73
CA ARG A 135 7.42 8.54 9.08
C ARG A 135 7.23 9.54 7.94
N THR A 136 7.52 9.15 6.70
CA THR A 136 7.31 10.04 5.55
C THR A 136 5.83 10.29 5.29
N LEU A 137 4.95 9.29 5.40
CA LEU A 137 3.50 9.51 5.28
C LEU A 137 2.97 10.45 6.37
N ILE A 138 3.44 10.30 7.61
CA ILE A 138 3.06 11.23 8.70
C ILE A 138 3.51 12.66 8.38
N GLN A 139 4.71 12.85 7.85
CA GLN A 139 5.20 14.17 7.44
C GLN A 139 4.38 14.74 6.28
N LEU A 140 4.06 13.91 5.28
CA LEU A 140 3.22 14.29 4.13
C LEU A 140 1.79 14.67 4.55
N ALA A 141 1.24 14.03 5.57
CA ALA A 141 -0.07 14.39 6.13
C ALA A 141 -0.09 15.78 6.79
N LEU A 142 1.09 16.39 7.00
CA LEU A 142 1.27 17.65 7.73
C LEU A 142 1.96 18.75 6.90
N VAL A 143 2.12 18.57 5.60
CA VAL A 143 2.68 19.62 4.72
C VAL A 143 1.67 20.75 4.47
N ASN A 144 2.15 21.88 3.95
CA ASN A 144 1.33 23.06 3.68
C ASN A 144 0.29 22.87 2.57
N ASP A 145 0.57 22.05 1.55
CA ASP A 145 -0.35 21.74 0.46
C ASP A 145 -1.53 20.86 0.95
N SER A 146 -2.75 21.39 0.85
CA SER A 146 -3.97 20.70 1.29
C SER A 146 -4.28 19.44 0.49
N GLN A 147 -4.03 19.45 -0.82
CA GLN A 147 -4.29 18.30 -1.68
C GLN A 147 -3.31 17.17 -1.38
N VAL A 148 -2.05 17.49 -1.07
CA VAL A 148 -1.08 16.49 -0.60
C VAL A 148 -1.53 15.87 0.73
N ARG A 149 -1.99 16.68 1.69
CA ARG A 149 -2.53 16.18 2.97
C ARG A 149 -3.72 15.24 2.75
N LEU A 150 -4.68 15.63 1.90
CA LEU A 150 -5.87 14.82 1.62
C LEU A 150 -5.51 13.51 0.90
N GLY A 151 -4.64 13.57 -0.11
CA GLY A 151 -4.14 12.39 -0.81
C GLY A 151 -3.40 11.43 0.14
N THR A 152 -2.64 11.97 1.09
CA THR A 152 -1.96 11.17 2.10
C THR A 152 -2.93 10.49 3.07
N GLN A 153 -4.01 11.16 3.50
CA GLN A 153 -5.04 10.49 4.30
C GLN A 153 -5.71 9.34 3.52
N LYS A 154 -5.99 9.53 2.23
CA LYS A 154 -6.53 8.46 1.38
C LYS A 154 -5.56 7.27 1.21
N ILE A 155 -4.25 7.51 1.24
CA ILE A 155 -3.25 6.44 1.29
C ILE A 155 -3.38 5.68 2.61
N PHE A 156 -3.46 6.37 3.75
CA PHE A 156 -3.73 5.72 5.03
C PHE A 156 -5.02 4.90 4.99
N HIS A 157 -6.09 5.44 4.43
CA HIS A 157 -7.36 4.70 4.31
C HIS A 157 -7.18 3.39 3.53
N THR A 158 -6.59 3.48 2.35
CA THR A 158 -6.36 2.33 1.46
C THR A 158 -5.49 1.26 2.12
N LEU A 159 -4.45 1.67 2.84
CA LEU A 159 -3.50 0.74 3.45
C LEU A 159 -3.98 0.18 4.80
N LEU A 160 -4.85 0.89 5.51
CA LEU A 160 -5.45 0.43 6.76
C LEU A 160 -6.65 -0.48 6.49
N ASP A 161 -7.46 -0.21 5.47
CA ASP A 161 -8.69 -0.93 5.18
C ASP A 161 -8.44 -2.32 4.56
N ARG A 162 -8.49 -3.37 5.39
CA ARG A 162 -8.23 -4.75 4.95
C ARG A 162 -9.50 -5.50 4.60
N HIS A 163 -10.63 -5.01 5.11
CA HIS A 163 -11.93 -5.66 5.03
C HIS A 163 -12.94 -4.86 4.19
N ASP A 164 -12.48 -3.89 3.40
CA ASP A 164 -13.30 -3.12 2.44
C ASP A 164 -14.41 -2.28 3.12
N ASN A 165 -14.12 -1.76 4.31
CA ASN A 165 -15.00 -0.90 5.09
C ASN A 165 -14.98 0.56 4.61
N LEU A 166 -14.03 0.95 3.76
CA LEU A 166 -13.80 2.35 3.37
C LEU A 166 -15.04 3.00 2.73
N SER A 167 -15.83 2.25 1.96
CA SER A 167 -17.05 2.76 1.33
C SER A 167 -18.06 3.29 2.36
N HIS A 168 -18.16 2.64 3.52
CA HIS A 168 -19.02 3.03 4.64
C HIS A 168 -18.42 4.12 5.53
N LEU A 169 -17.10 4.19 5.61
CA LEU A 169 -16.39 5.09 6.54
C LEU A 169 -15.95 6.42 5.92
N SER A 170 -15.83 6.48 4.59
CA SER A 170 -15.38 7.68 3.85
C SER A 170 -16.21 8.92 4.16
N HIS A 171 -17.52 8.75 4.34
CA HIS A 171 -18.47 9.77 4.78
C HIS A 171 -19.37 9.19 5.87
N LEU A 172 -18.79 8.81 7.00
CA LEU A 172 -19.52 8.16 8.10
C LEU A 172 -20.73 9.02 8.55
N PRO A 173 -21.99 8.56 8.38
CA PRO A 173 -23.14 9.22 8.95
C PRO A 173 -23.22 8.98 10.46
N TYR A 174 -24.02 9.77 11.17
CA TYR A 174 -24.40 9.40 12.53
C TYR A 174 -25.50 8.34 12.46
N VAL A 175 -25.24 7.15 13.00
CA VAL A 175 -26.18 6.02 12.97
C VAL A 175 -26.51 5.62 14.40
N LEU A 176 -27.79 5.42 14.70
CA LEU A 176 -28.23 4.99 16.03
C LEU A 176 -27.74 3.58 16.35
N ASP A 177 -27.79 2.67 15.37
CA ASP A 177 -27.25 1.31 15.45
C ASP A 177 -26.15 1.10 14.39
N VAL A 178 -24.90 0.99 14.85
CA VAL A 178 -23.71 0.76 14.00
C VAL A 178 -23.82 -0.56 13.22
N SER A 179 -24.62 -1.51 13.69
CA SER A 179 -24.87 -2.77 12.98
C SER A 179 -25.48 -2.55 11.59
N ASP A 180 -26.22 -1.45 11.39
CA ASP A 180 -26.84 -1.09 10.10
C ASP A 180 -25.79 -0.72 9.03
N LEU A 181 -24.57 -0.35 9.43
CA LEU A 181 -23.47 -0.04 8.51
C LEU A 181 -22.86 -1.31 7.90
N GLN A 182 -23.18 -2.50 8.42
CA GLN A 182 -22.68 -3.80 7.93
C GLN A 182 -21.15 -3.88 7.86
N LEU A 183 -20.47 -3.31 8.85
CA LEU A 183 -19.01 -3.29 8.93
C LEU A 183 -18.45 -4.70 9.19
N THR A 184 -17.34 -5.00 8.54
CA THR A 184 -16.55 -6.21 8.83
C THR A 184 -15.49 -5.88 9.87
N VAL A 185 -15.64 -6.43 11.08
CA VAL A 185 -14.75 -6.17 12.22
C VAL A 185 -14.10 -7.47 12.65
N GLU A 186 -12.78 -7.55 12.46
CA GLU A 186 -11.99 -8.70 12.87
C GLU A 186 -11.09 -8.39 14.07
N LYS A 187 -10.69 -9.44 14.80
CA LYS A 187 -9.80 -9.28 15.93
C LYS A 187 -8.39 -8.90 15.47
N CYS A 188 -7.89 -7.77 15.98
CA CYS A 188 -6.53 -7.31 15.71
C CYS A 188 -5.46 -8.37 16.05
N SER A 189 -4.59 -8.66 15.07
CA SER A 189 -3.52 -9.66 15.19
C SER A 189 -2.45 -9.24 16.21
N ARG A 190 -1.73 -10.21 16.82
CA ARG A 190 -0.65 -9.89 17.78
C ARG A 190 0.47 -9.06 17.13
N ALA A 191 0.79 -9.33 15.87
CA ALA A 191 1.80 -8.58 15.11
C ALA A 191 1.37 -7.11 14.94
N ASP A 192 0.12 -6.87 14.56
CA ASP A 192 -0.42 -5.51 14.40
C ASP A 192 -0.52 -4.80 15.76
N GLN A 193 -0.88 -5.50 16.84
CA GLN A 193 -0.85 -4.92 18.19
C GLN A 193 0.55 -4.43 18.57
N MET A 194 1.59 -5.23 18.31
CA MET A 194 2.97 -4.82 18.58
C MET A 194 3.38 -3.61 17.74
N PHE A 195 3.02 -3.61 16.46
CA PHE A 195 3.25 -2.47 15.56
C PHE A 195 2.56 -1.20 16.09
N MET A 196 1.27 -1.30 16.43
CA MET A 196 0.49 -0.15 16.91
C MET A 196 1.01 0.38 18.25
N ARG A 197 1.48 -0.46 19.18
CA ARG A 197 2.13 0.01 20.41
C ARG A 197 3.31 0.93 20.16
N LYS A 198 4.04 0.70 19.08
CA LYS A 198 5.19 1.53 18.68
C LYS A 198 4.76 2.84 18.01
N HIS A 199 3.66 2.83 17.25
CA HIS A 199 3.33 3.92 16.32
C HIS A 199 2.04 4.70 16.59
N ILE A 200 1.17 4.22 17.48
CA ILE A 200 -0.14 4.86 17.74
C ILE A 200 0.00 6.32 18.20
N HIS A 201 1.03 6.62 18.98
CA HIS A 201 1.29 7.97 19.47
C HIS A 201 1.61 8.92 18.31
N ASP A 202 2.49 8.51 17.38
CA ASP A 202 2.82 9.32 16.21
C ASP A 202 1.60 9.51 15.29
N MET A 203 0.75 8.48 15.13
CA MET A 203 -0.47 8.55 14.31
C MET A 203 -1.53 9.47 14.93
N THR A 204 -1.77 9.37 16.24
CA THR A 204 -2.74 10.27 16.92
C THR A 204 -2.24 11.70 16.96
N GLN A 205 -0.94 11.93 17.14
CA GLN A 205 -0.33 13.26 17.01
C GLN A 205 -0.48 13.83 15.60
N MET A 206 -0.29 12.99 14.57
CA MET A 206 -0.52 13.37 13.18
C MET A 206 -1.97 13.82 12.98
N LEU A 207 -2.95 13.04 13.45
CA LEU A 207 -4.37 13.38 13.31
C LEU A 207 -4.74 14.67 14.05
N TYR A 208 -4.23 14.86 15.27
CA TYR A 208 -4.42 16.11 16.02
C TYR A 208 -3.90 17.31 15.23
N ARG A 209 -2.66 17.24 14.73
CA ARG A 209 -2.06 18.33 13.95
C ARG A 209 -2.77 18.52 12.60
N ALA A 210 -3.23 17.45 11.97
CA ALA A 210 -3.99 17.54 10.72
C ALA A 210 -5.24 18.42 10.89
N VAL A 211 -6.00 18.26 11.98
CA VAL A 211 -7.16 19.13 12.30
C VAL A 211 -6.75 20.61 12.40
N THR A 212 -5.62 20.91 13.05
CA THR A 212 -5.14 22.29 13.17
C THR A 212 -4.83 22.93 11.81
N LEU A 213 -4.34 22.13 10.85
CA LEU A 213 -3.98 22.57 9.50
C LEU A 213 -5.17 22.63 8.52
N VAL A 214 -6.36 22.17 8.90
CA VAL A 214 -7.55 22.30 8.03
C VAL A 214 -7.96 23.76 7.94
N VAL A 215 -8.03 24.29 6.73
CA VAL A 215 -8.45 25.67 6.42
C VAL A 215 -9.97 25.71 6.28
N ASN A 216 -10.57 26.86 6.58
CA ASN A 216 -12.00 27.08 6.37
C ASN A 216 -12.29 27.42 4.90
N ASP A 217 -12.30 26.40 4.05
CA ASP A 217 -12.61 26.49 2.63
C ASP A 217 -13.65 25.42 2.22
N GLU A 218 -13.96 25.33 0.92
CA GLU A 218 -14.89 24.33 0.37
C GLU A 218 -14.47 22.88 0.64
N ASN A 219 -13.18 22.63 0.93
CA ASN A 219 -12.65 21.29 1.22
C ASN A 219 -12.64 20.97 2.73
N LEU A 220 -13.11 21.87 3.59
CA LEU A 220 -13.19 21.67 5.04
C LEU A 220 -13.78 20.30 5.38
N GLN A 221 -14.97 19.98 4.86
CA GLN A 221 -15.64 18.71 5.18
C GLN A 221 -14.89 17.51 4.64
N SER A 222 -14.38 17.58 3.40
CA SER A 222 -13.55 16.51 2.82
C SER A 222 -12.34 16.17 3.69
N HIS A 223 -11.71 17.17 4.30
CA HIS A 223 -10.59 16.97 5.23
C HIS A 223 -11.03 16.40 6.58
N MET A 224 -12.14 16.89 7.13
CA MET A 224 -12.68 16.42 8.40
C MET A 224 -13.15 14.96 8.29
N ASP A 225 -13.86 14.61 7.22
CA ASP A 225 -14.26 13.25 6.89
C ASP A 225 -13.05 12.33 6.70
N ALA A 226 -11.99 12.82 6.04
CA ALA A 226 -10.78 12.02 5.89
C ALA A 226 -10.11 11.72 7.25
N ILE A 227 -10.09 12.67 8.17
CA ILE A 227 -9.56 12.46 9.53
C ILE A 227 -10.46 11.50 10.31
N GLN A 228 -11.79 11.67 10.22
CA GLN A 228 -12.78 10.77 10.83
C GLN A 228 -12.64 9.33 10.32
N CYS A 229 -12.46 9.16 9.01
CA CYS A 229 -12.27 7.86 8.38
C CYS A 229 -10.99 7.20 8.89
N THR A 230 -9.88 7.94 9.02
CA THR A 230 -8.64 7.39 9.60
C THR A 230 -8.84 6.96 11.06
N MET A 231 -9.51 7.76 11.88
CA MET A 231 -9.84 7.38 13.27
C MET A 231 -10.73 6.12 13.32
N SER A 232 -11.72 6.03 12.43
CA SER A 232 -12.66 4.90 12.35
C SER A 232 -11.98 3.62 11.89
N LEU A 233 -11.11 3.69 10.88
CA LEU A 233 -10.32 2.56 10.42
C LEU A 233 -9.35 2.08 11.50
N LEU A 234 -8.67 2.98 12.23
CA LEU A 234 -7.85 2.57 13.38
C LEU A 234 -8.68 1.87 14.47
N CYS A 235 -9.92 2.31 14.68
CA CYS A 235 -10.85 1.69 15.62
C CYS A 235 -11.31 0.29 15.17
N ILE A 236 -11.56 0.10 13.88
CA ILE A 236 -12.12 -1.15 13.34
C ILE A 236 -11.04 -2.19 13.05
N GLU A 237 -9.92 -1.77 12.47
CA GLU A 237 -8.87 -2.67 11.98
C GLU A 237 -7.88 -3.04 13.08
N VAL A 238 -7.60 -2.12 14.00
CA VAL A 238 -6.61 -2.29 15.08
C VAL A 238 -7.14 -1.88 16.45
N GLY A 239 -8.46 -1.95 16.65
CA GLY A 239 -9.15 -1.62 17.89
C GLY A 239 -8.93 -2.60 19.05
N PHE A 240 -7.71 -2.67 19.57
CA PHE A 240 -7.45 -3.25 20.89
C PHE A 240 -7.30 -2.16 21.95
N ASP A 241 -7.38 -2.56 23.22
CA ASP A 241 -7.56 -1.66 24.37
C ASP A 241 -6.64 -0.44 24.36
N GLU A 242 -5.33 -0.60 24.22
CA GLU A 242 -4.40 0.54 24.24
C GLU A 242 -4.63 1.51 23.07
N THR A 243 -4.92 0.99 21.87
CA THR A 243 -5.20 1.84 20.70
C THR A 243 -6.51 2.60 20.89
N LEU A 244 -7.55 1.95 21.40
CA LEU A 244 -8.82 2.59 21.69
C LEU A 244 -8.67 3.70 22.73
N ILE A 245 -7.91 3.46 23.81
CA ILE A 245 -7.62 4.48 24.83
C ILE A 245 -6.91 5.70 24.23
N GLU A 246 -5.93 5.50 23.35
CA GLU A 246 -5.25 6.62 22.69
C GLU A 246 -6.15 7.40 21.73
N LEU A 247 -7.08 6.72 21.04
CA LEU A 247 -8.07 7.39 20.21
C LEU A 247 -9.12 8.15 21.05
N PHE A 248 -9.53 7.65 22.22
CA PHE A 248 -10.34 8.43 23.18
C PHE A 248 -9.60 9.66 23.68
N ARG A 249 -8.30 9.54 23.99
CA ARG A 249 -7.46 10.70 24.37
C ARG A 249 -7.39 11.73 23.26
N LEU A 250 -7.22 11.30 22.00
CA LEU A 250 -7.27 12.17 20.84
C LEU A 250 -8.62 12.87 20.75
N ALA A 251 -9.73 12.15 20.90
CA ALA A 251 -11.08 12.71 20.86
C ALA A 251 -11.29 13.81 21.92
N PHE A 252 -10.79 13.61 23.14
CA PHE A 252 -10.83 14.66 24.17
C PHE A 252 -9.91 15.84 23.85
N ALA A 253 -8.71 15.60 23.32
CA ALA A 253 -7.81 16.68 22.92
C ALA A 253 -8.42 17.55 21.81
N LEU A 254 -9.08 16.91 20.84
CA LEU A 254 -9.84 17.56 19.78
C LEU A 254 -11.05 18.33 20.34
N GLN A 255 -11.74 17.79 21.35
CA GLN A 255 -12.83 18.52 22.02
C GLN A 255 -12.32 19.78 22.70
N THR A 256 -11.20 19.72 23.41
CA THR A 256 -10.57 20.91 24.01
C THR A 256 -10.20 21.93 22.94
N LEU A 257 -9.63 21.49 21.82
CA LEU A 257 -9.29 22.34 20.68
C LEU A 257 -10.54 23.02 20.07
N ALA A 258 -11.67 22.32 20.00
CA ALA A 258 -12.93 22.83 19.47
C ALA A 258 -13.58 23.89 20.37
N VAL A 259 -13.42 23.76 21.69
CA VAL A 259 -13.98 24.68 22.69
C VAL A 259 -13.12 25.93 22.84
N ASP A 260 -11.80 25.79 22.78
CA ASP A 260 -10.87 26.90 23.01
C ASP A 260 -11.03 28.03 21.97
N LEU A 261 -11.49 29.18 22.45
CA LEU A 261 -11.76 30.38 21.65
C LEU A 261 -10.46 31.02 21.11
N SER A 262 -9.31 30.75 21.73
CA SER A 262 -8.03 31.35 21.34
C SER A 262 -7.48 30.84 19.99
N ASN A 263 -7.92 29.66 19.53
CA ASN A 263 -7.44 29.03 18.29
C ASN A 263 -7.95 29.71 17.01
N GLY A 264 -8.87 30.67 17.10
CA GLY A 264 -9.38 31.40 15.93
C GLY A 264 -10.17 30.55 14.92
N PHE A 265 -10.64 29.36 15.30
CA PHE A 265 -11.44 28.49 14.43
C PHE A 265 -12.82 29.08 14.13
N SER A 266 -13.23 28.97 12.87
CA SER A 266 -14.59 29.30 12.43
C SER A 266 -15.65 28.45 13.14
N THR A 267 -16.88 28.96 13.18
CA THR A 267 -18.04 28.23 13.70
C THR A 267 -18.24 26.91 12.94
N GLU A 268 -18.11 26.92 11.61
CA GLU A 268 -18.22 25.74 10.74
C GLU A 268 -17.21 24.66 11.11
N LYS A 269 -15.93 25.03 11.29
CA LYS A 269 -14.87 24.09 11.69
C LYS A 269 -15.13 23.52 13.08
N ARG A 270 -15.61 24.32 14.04
CA ARG A 270 -15.95 23.86 15.40
C ARG A 270 -17.11 22.87 15.38
N ILE A 271 -18.17 23.15 14.61
CA ILE A 271 -19.30 22.25 14.42
C ILE A 271 -18.81 20.93 13.81
N ALA A 272 -18.05 20.99 12.71
CA ALA A 272 -17.49 19.81 12.05
C ALA A 272 -16.65 18.97 13.02
N LEU A 273 -15.86 19.61 13.88
CA LEU A 273 -15.00 18.92 14.86
C LEU A 273 -15.82 18.25 15.97
N HIS A 274 -16.84 18.91 16.51
CA HIS A 274 -17.74 18.28 17.49
C HIS A 274 -18.52 17.10 16.90
N ASN A 275 -18.95 17.21 15.63
CA ASN A 275 -19.66 16.15 14.93
C ASN A 275 -18.74 14.96 14.62
N LEU A 276 -17.51 15.20 14.19
CA LEU A 276 -16.46 14.19 14.04
C LEU A 276 -16.29 13.40 15.35
N ILE A 277 -16.08 14.11 16.46
CA ILE A 277 -15.91 13.48 17.78
C ILE A 277 -17.14 12.65 18.16
N ALA A 278 -18.36 13.17 17.96
CA ALA A 278 -19.59 12.44 18.30
C ALA A 278 -19.77 11.16 17.47
N LYS A 279 -19.51 11.23 16.16
CA LYS A 279 -19.54 10.05 15.27
C LYS A 279 -18.52 9.00 15.69
N TYR A 280 -17.28 9.42 16.00
CA TYR A 280 -16.25 8.51 16.52
C TYR A 280 -16.63 7.88 17.86
N MET A 281 -17.09 8.68 18.84
CA MET A 281 -17.48 8.18 20.17
C MET A 281 -18.62 7.16 20.06
N ASN A 282 -19.60 7.41 19.20
CA ASN A 282 -20.71 6.49 18.94
C ASN A 282 -20.22 5.18 18.33
N LEU A 283 -19.38 5.25 17.29
CA LEU A 283 -18.79 4.07 16.66
C LEU A 283 -18.01 3.23 17.69
N ALA A 284 -17.10 3.85 18.44
CA ALA A 284 -16.27 3.15 19.42
C ALA A 284 -17.10 2.53 20.55
N ALA A 285 -18.10 3.24 21.09
CA ALA A 285 -18.94 2.75 22.18
C ALA A 285 -19.71 1.48 21.80
N GLN A 286 -20.28 1.46 20.59
CA GLN A 286 -21.06 0.34 20.08
C GLN A 286 -20.16 -0.85 19.71
N LEU A 287 -19.01 -0.62 19.06
CA LEU A 287 -18.05 -1.68 18.74
C LEU A 287 -17.45 -2.34 20.00
N MET A 288 -17.30 -1.58 21.09
CA MET A 288 -16.88 -2.11 22.39
C MET A 288 -17.99 -2.86 23.14
N ALA A 289 -19.23 -2.82 22.65
CA ALA A 289 -20.40 -3.34 23.33
C ALA A 289 -20.51 -2.86 24.79
N ASN A 290 -20.26 -1.56 25.03
CA ASN A 290 -20.32 -0.95 26.37
C ASN A 290 -21.62 -0.13 26.51
N PRO A 291 -22.67 -0.67 27.17
CA PRO A 291 -23.98 0.01 27.22
C PRO A 291 -23.94 1.34 27.96
N SER A 292 -23.13 1.45 29.03
CA SER A 292 -22.98 2.67 29.81
C SER A 292 -22.35 3.79 28.97
N LEU A 293 -21.34 3.45 28.17
CA LEU A 293 -20.72 4.40 27.26
C LEU A 293 -21.68 4.79 26.13
N CYS A 294 -22.42 3.85 25.55
CA CYS A 294 -23.46 4.15 24.55
C CYS A 294 -24.51 5.12 25.10
N GLN A 295 -24.98 4.90 26.33
CA GLN A 295 -25.93 5.79 26.99
C GLN A 295 -25.37 7.19 27.18
N HIS A 296 -24.12 7.33 27.65
CA HIS A 296 -23.46 8.63 27.78
C HIS A 296 -23.37 9.35 26.42
N VAL A 297 -22.98 8.63 25.36
CA VAL A 297 -22.90 9.22 24.01
C VAL A 297 -24.26 9.71 23.51
N GLN A 298 -25.30 8.89 23.68
CA GLN A 298 -26.66 9.25 23.29
C GLN A 298 -27.18 10.46 24.07
N GLN A 299 -26.87 10.56 25.37
CA GLN A 299 -27.22 11.72 26.19
C GLN A 299 -26.57 13.01 25.65
N VAL A 300 -25.26 12.98 25.37
CA VAL A 300 -24.54 14.14 24.83
C VAL A 300 -25.11 14.56 23.47
N VAL A 301 -25.39 13.61 22.58
CA VAL A 301 -25.98 13.88 21.27
C VAL A 301 -27.40 14.43 21.38
N ALA A 302 -28.23 13.88 22.27
CA ALA A 302 -29.58 14.37 22.52
C ALA A 302 -29.60 15.79 23.10
N CYS A 303 -28.65 16.13 23.98
CA CYS A 303 -28.46 17.50 24.46
C CYS A 303 -28.09 18.42 23.29
N ARG A 304 -27.11 18.04 22.47
CA ARG A 304 -26.67 18.82 21.29
C ARG A 304 -27.78 19.04 20.27
N ALA A 305 -28.69 18.07 20.10
CA ALA A 305 -29.84 18.18 19.20
C ALA A 305 -30.79 19.33 19.58
N ARG A 306 -30.82 19.73 20.86
CA ARG A 306 -31.58 20.87 21.38
C ARG A 306 -30.73 22.14 21.52
N GLY A 307 -29.46 22.08 21.15
CA GLY A 307 -28.46 23.12 21.35
C GLY A 307 -28.18 23.94 20.07
N PRO A 308 -26.90 24.27 19.78
CA PRO A 308 -26.55 25.09 18.64
C PRO A 308 -26.93 24.46 17.28
N PRO A 309 -27.34 25.28 16.28
CA PRO A 309 -27.55 24.81 14.91
C PRO A 309 -26.30 24.10 14.35
N GLY A 310 -26.52 22.98 13.66
CA GLY A 310 -25.46 22.16 13.05
C GLY A 310 -24.86 21.06 13.94
N LEU A 311 -25.17 21.03 15.24
CA LEU A 311 -24.79 19.93 16.14
C LEU A 311 -25.87 18.85 16.31
N ASN A 312 -27.04 19.06 15.71
CA ASN A 312 -28.11 18.07 15.72
C ASN A 312 -27.82 16.96 14.70
N LEU A 313 -27.26 15.85 15.19
CA LEU A 313 -26.98 14.65 14.40
C LEU A 313 -28.16 13.68 14.30
N LEU A 314 -29.31 14.01 14.93
CA LEU A 314 -30.49 13.14 14.96
C LEU A 314 -31.51 13.48 13.86
N LEU A 315 -31.33 14.60 13.16
CA LEU A 315 -32.14 14.97 12.00
C LEU A 315 -31.52 14.36 10.74
N ASP A 316 -32.37 13.74 9.93
CA ASP A 316 -31.99 13.24 8.61
C ASP A 316 -31.98 14.44 7.64
N GLU A 317 -30.95 14.60 6.81
CA GLU A 317 -30.80 15.72 5.84
C GLU A 317 -31.98 15.84 4.84
N LYS A 318 -32.91 14.87 4.85
CA LYS A 318 -34.09 14.82 3.98
C LYS A 318 -35.35 15.47 4.54
N ASP A 319 -35.38 15.91 5.81
CA ASP A 319 -36.60 16.43 6.45
C ASP A 319 -36.70 17.97 6.49
N ASP A 320 -35.85 18.66 5.74
CA ASP A 320 -35.77 20.13 5.68
C ASP A 320 -36.98 20.81 4.98
N ARG A 321 -38.11 20.11 4.78
CA ARG A 321 -39.30 20.65 4.08
C ARG A 321 -40.65 20.31 4.71
N VAL A 322 -40.73 20.19 6.03
CA VAL A 322 -42.04 20.27 6.71
C VAL A 322 -42.29 21.70 7.19
N GLN A 323 -42.81 22.55 6.30
CA GLN A 323 -43.62 23.68 6.74
C GLN A 323 -44.94 23.11 7.29
N VAL A 324 -45.12 23.13 8.61
CA VAL A 324 -46.45 23.09 9.21
C VAL A 324 -46.51 24.19 10.26
N GLY A 325 -47.46 25.10 10.06
CA GLY A 325 -47.64 26.28 10.87
C GLY A 325 -48.13 25.99 12.29
N GLY A 326 -47.96 27.00 13.14
CA GLY A 326 -48.56 27.09 14.47
C GLY A 326 -47.53 27.01 15.58
N THR A 327 -47.14 28.18 16.09
CA THR A 327 -46.37 28.42 17.33
C THR A 327 -45.05 27.64 17.44
N VAL A 328 -43.98 28.20 16.85
CA VAL A 328 -42.61 27.84 17.22
C VAL A 328 -42.37 28.41 18.62
N GLU A 329 -42.46 27.56 19.65
CA GLU A 329 -41.73 27.83 20.88
C GLU A 329 -40.27 27.98 20.46
N ALA A 330 -39.77 29.22 20.49
CA ALA A 330 -38.37 29.50 20.24
C ALA A 330 -37.57 28.84 21.36
N VAL A 331 -37.17 27.58 21.14
CA VAL A 331 -36.17 26.91 21.96
C VAL A 331 -35.00 27.88 22.03
N GLU A 332 -34.64 28.35 23.22
CA GLU A 332 -33.50 29.23 23.44
C GLU A 332 -32.26 28.58 22.83
N GLN A 333 -31.90 28.99 21.62
CA GLN A 333 -30.79 28.39 20.90
C GLN A 333 -29.50 28.77 21.63
N VAL A 334 -28.85 27.77 22.20
CA VAL A 334 -27.56 27.93 22.86
C VAL A 334 -26.53 28.34 21.81
N GLU A 335 -25.81 29.44 22.06
CA GLU A 335 -24.69 29.84 21.21
C GLU A 335 -23.53 28.85 21.34
N LEU A 336 -22.85 28.53 20.22
CA LEU A 336 -21.73 27.59 20.21
C LEU A 336 -20.58 27.99 21.16
N SER A 337 -20.40 29.28 21.41
CA SER A 337 -19.41 29.84 22.35
C SER A 337 -19.66 29.43 23.81
N LYS A 338 -20.92 29.16 24.19
CA LYS A 338 -21.34 28.78 25.55
C LYS A 338 -21.46 27.28 25.73
N LEU A 339 -21.03 26.49 24.74
CA LEU A 339 -21.18 25.04 24.74
C LEU A 339 -20.46 24.36 25.93
N ALA A 340 -19.38 24.97 26.45
CA ALA A 340 -18.69 24.49 27.65
C ALA A 340 -19.37 24.88 28.97
N GLU A 341 -20.28 25.84 28.95
CA GLU A 341 -21.02 26.31 30.14
C GLU A 341 -22.29 25.49 30.37
N VAL A 342 -22.81 24.84 29.33
CA VAL A 342 -24.03 24.03 29.40
C VAL A 342 -23.68 22.57 29.70
N GLU A 343 -24.19 22.06 30.82
CA GLU A 343 -24.00 20.67 31.24
C GLU A 343 -24.52 19.68 30.18
N GLY A 344 -23.78 18.59 29.98
CA GLY A 344 -24.17 17.50 29.08
C GLY A 344 -23.95 17.75 27.59
N MET A 345 -23.39 18.89 27.17
CA MET A 345 -23.06 19.16 25.75
C MET A 345 -21.67 18.65 25.33
N LEU A 346 -20.81 18.38 26.30
CA LEU A 346 -19.46 17.87 26.10
C LEU A 346 -19.35 16.43 26.63
N PHE A 347 -18.48 15.64 26.01
CA PHE A 347 -18.10 14.35 26.56
C PHE A 347 -17.25 14.57 27.81
N ASP A 348 -17.67 14.02 28.95
CA ASP A 348 -16.92 14.13 30.20
C ASP A 348 -15.86 13.03 30.29
N ARG A 349 -14.64 13.42 30.62
CA ARG A 349 -13.51 12.48 30.68
C ARG A 349 -13.66 11.48 31.83
N ASN A 350 -14.20 11.90 32.97
CA ASN A 350 -14.37 11.03 34.13
C ASN A 350 -15.50 10.03 33.88
N ASP A 351 -16.64 10.48 33.33
CA ASP A 351 -17.76 9.60 32.98
C ASP A 351 -17.32 8.51 32.00
N VAL A 352 -16.61 8.89 30.94
CA VAL A 352 -16.06 7.93 29.97
C VAL A 352 -15.01 7.02 30.62
N ALA A 353 -14.13 7.55 31.48
CA ALA A 353 -13.16 6.74 32.20
C ALA A 353 -13.84 5.71 33.10
N ASP A 354 -14.91 6.07 33.79
CA ASP A 354 -15.65 5.17 34.68
C ASP A 354 -16.42 4.12 33.88
N CYS A 355 -17.02 4.48 32.74
CA CYS A 355 -17.61 3.52 31.80
C CYS A 355 -16.57 2.50 31.30
N LEU A 356 -15.35 2.94 30.99
CA LEU A 356 -14.27 2.09 30.51
C LEU A 356 -13.69 1.20 31.61
N LYS A 357 -13.52 1.72 32.84
CA LYS A 357 -13.12 0.93 34.01
C LYS A 357 -14.14 -0.16 34.32
N ALA A 358 -15.43 0.15 34.25
CA ALA A 358 -16.50 -0.82 34.46
C ALA A 358 -16.47 -1.96 33.43
N ALA A 359 -15.97 -1.68 32.21
CA ALA A 359 -15.71 -2.68 31.18
C ALA A 359 -14.34 -3.38 31.30
N GLY A 360 -13.61 -3.17 32.40
CA GLY A 360 -12.32 -3.82 32.68
C GLY A 360 -11.14 -3.26 31.89
N LYS A 361 -11.24 -2.06 31.32
CA LYS A 361 -10.16 -1.42 30.55
C LYS A 361 -9.22 -0.64 31.47
N ASP A 362 -7.92 -0.65 31.16
CA ASP A 362 -6.96 0.23 31.81
C ASP A 362 -7.09 1.66 31.27
N VAL A 363 -7.48 2.59 32.13
CA VAL A 363 -7.66 4.02 31.81
C VAL A 363 -6.54 4.89 32.36
N SER A 364 -5.45 4.31 32.86
CA SER A 364 -4.30 5.02 33.43
C SER A 364 -3.75 6.12 32.51
N ARG A 365 -3.78 5.88 31.20
CA ARG A 365 -3.34 6.84 30.18
C ARG A 365 -4.40 7.89 29.85
N LEU A 366 -5.68 7.62 30.05
CA LEU A 366 -6.77 8.54 29.68
C LEU A 366 -6.73 9.85 30.48
N SER A 367 -6.26 9.79 31.72
CA SER A 367 -6.07 10.96 32.59
C SER A 367 -4.82 11.77 32.26
N GLN A 368 -3.87 11.21 31.48
CA GLN A 368 -2.65 11.91 31.11
C GLN A 368 -2.93 12.95 30.02
N PRO A 369 -2.38 14.17 30.14
CA PRO A 369 -2.49 15.19 29.09
C PRO A 369 -2.06 14.66 27.73
N PHE A 370 -2.75 15.05 26.67
CA PHE A 370 -2.33 14.75 25.31
C PHE A 370 -1.10 15.61 24.98
N THR A 371 0.08 15.01 24.96
CA THR A 371 1.33 15.74 24.75
C THR A 371 1.69 15.79 23.26
N LEU A 372 2.00 16.98 22.75
CA LEU A 372 2.44 17.20 21.37
C LEU A 372 3.95 16.99 21.17
N SER A 373 4.67 16.51 22.20
CA SER A 373 6.11 16.26 22.09
C SER A 373 6.37 15.07 21.19
N SER A 374 7.28 15.23 20.23
CA SER A 374 7.81 14.12 19.45
C SER A 374 8.35 13.04 20.40
N SER A 375 7.97 11.80 20.13
CA SER A 375 8.46 10.58 20.76
C SER A 375 9.99 10.65 20.96
N LYS A 376 10.46 10.59 22.22
CA LYS A 376 11.88 10.46 22.59
C LYS A 376 12.48 9.08 22.25
N SER A 377 11.85 8.31 21.36
CA SER A 377 12.25 6.95 21.00
C SER A 377 13.41 6.88 19.99
N ALA A 378 13.92 8.01 19.51
CA ALA A 378 14.95 8.05 18.45
C ALA A 378 16.25 8.75 18.87
N GLN A 379 16.48 8.95 20.17
CA GLN A 379 17.68 9.65 20.64
C GLN A 379 18.25 9.03 21.92
N GLU A 380 18.67 7.77 21.84
CA GLU A 380 19.80 7.33 22.65
C GLU A 380 21.09 7.71 21.93
N LYS A 381 21.75 8.71 22.51
CA LYS A 381 23.06 9.20 22.14
C LYS A 381 24.09 8.09 22.28
N GLY A 382 24.93 7.95 21.25
CA GLY A 382 26.25 7.36 21.43
C GLY A 382 27.03 8.13 22.48
N VAL A 383 27.46 7.41 23.51
CA VAL A 383 28.67 7.71 24.27
C VAL A 383 29.36 6.36 24.49
N ASP A 384 30.52 6.26 23.86
CA ASP A 384 31.55 5.27 24.08
C ASP A 384 32.05 5.41 25.54
N ASP A 385 31.91 4.35 26.33
CA ASP A 385 32.87 4.07 27.41
C ASP A 385 32.77 2.61 27.86
N THR A 386 33.92 1.97 27.86
CA THR A 386 34.22 0.62 28.32
C THR A 386 34.00 0.47 29.83
N ASP A 387 33.26 -0.54 30.28
CA ASP A 387 33.80 -1.60 31.17
C ASP A 387 32.72 -2.59 31.62
N GLY A 388 33.09 -3.86 31.64
CA GLY A 388 32.23 -4.96 32.07
C GLY A 388 32.17 -5.10 33.59
N LYS A 389 30.97 -5.31 34.14
CA LYS A 389 30.60 -6.52 34.91
C LYS A 389 29.22 -6.40 35.58
N THR A 390 28.42 -7.43 35.29
CA THR A 390 27.43 -8.13 36.15
C THR A 390 26.24 -7.37 36.71
N SER A 391 25.08 -7.59 36.09
CA SER A 391 23.74 -7.53 36.70
C SER A 391 23.26 -8.94 37.09
N PRO A 392 22.46 -9.10 38.16
CA PRO A 392 22.04 -10.41 38.66
C PRO A 392 20.78 -10.95 37.97
N PHE A 393 20.76 -12.28 37.81
CA PHE A 393 19.71 -13.15 37.25
C PHE A 393 18.48 -13.31 38.16
N LEU A 394 17.30 -13.46 37.56
CA LEU A 394 16.22 -14.39 37.96
C LEU A 394 15.28 -14.67 36.74
N PRO A 395 14.49 -15.78 36.73
CA PRO A 395 14.57 -16.80 35.69
C PRO A 395 13.41 -16.80 34.67
N MET A 396 13.75 -17.13 33.42
CA MET A 396 12.78 -17.46 32.36
C MET A 396 12.70 -18.98 32.20
N ALA A 397 11.47 -19.50 32.23
CA ALA A 397 11.14 -20.88 31.94
C ALA A 397 10.88 -21.10 30.44
N GLY A 398 11.44 -22.19 29.90
CA GLY A 398 10.87 -23.00 28.81
C GLY A 398 10.93 -22.42 27.40
N ILE A 399 12.05 -22.68 26.71
CA ILE A 399 12.26 -22.52 25.27
C ILE A 399 11.63 -23.70 24.52
N ASP A 400 10.96 -23.42 23.39
CA ASP A 400 11.16 -24.12 22.12
C ASP A 400 10.75 -23.17 20.99
N ASP A 401 11.72 -22.40 20.49
CA ASP A 401 11.61 -21.51 19.33
C ASP A 401 12.68 -21.94 18.31
N VAL A 402 12.25 -22.35 17.12
CA VAL A 402 13.13 -22.57 15.97
C VAL A 402 13.08 -21.28 15.15
N SER A 403 13.90 -20.31 15.54
CA SER A 403 14.15 -19.11 14.74
C SER A 403 15.20 -19.44 13.67
N VAL A 404 14.80 -19.47 12.41
CA VAL A 404 15.72 -19.57 11.28
C VAL A 404 16.32 -18.18 11.03
N ASP A 405 17.62 -18.04 11.28
CA ASP A 405 18.42 -16.85 10.99
C ASP A 405 18.54 -16.66 9.47
N LEU A 406 18.09 -15.49 8.98
CA LEU A 406 18.16 -15.05 7.59
C LEU A 406 19.09 -13.83 7.44
N SER A 407 20.19 -13.79 8.20
CA SER A 407 21.26 -12.84 7.96
C SER A 407 22.06 -13.24 6.71
N VAL A 408 21.77 -12.57 5.59
CA VAL A 408 22.61 -12.59 4.38
C VAL A 408 23.71 -11.55 4.55
N ASP A 409 24.95 -12.01 4.63
CA ASP A 409 26.17 -11.19 4.65
C ASP A 409 26.35 -10.49 3.29
N TRP A 410 26.53 -9.16 3.32
CA TRP A 410 26.65 -8.27 2.16
C TRP A 410 28.08 -7.82 1.87
N THR A 411 29.08 -8.61 2.28
CA THR A 411 30.46 -8.31 1.89
C THR A 411 30.64 -8.48 0.36
N PRO A 412 31.06 -7.44 -0.40
CA PRO A 412 31.20 -7.54 -1.85
C PRO A 412 32.37 -8.45 -2.23
N PRO A 413 32.23 -9.41 -3.17
CA PRO A 413 33.37 -10.16 -3.68
C PRO A 413 34.21 -9.29 -4.62
N GLU A 414 35.53 -9.33 -4.45
CA GLU A 414 36.51 -8.66 -5.31
C GLU A 414 36.38 -9.11 -6.78
N SER A 415 36.63 -8.18 -7.69
CA SER A 415 36.45 -8.33 -9.13
C SER A 415 37.33 -9.44 -9.73
N ALA A 416 36.72 -10.41 -10.41
CA ALA A 416 37.39 -11.22 -11.42
C ALA A 416 36.70 -10.98 -12.77
N HIS A 417 37.31 -10.13 -13.58
CA HIS A 417 37.04 -10.08 -15.01
C HIS A 417 37.27 -11.47 -15.62
N GLN A 418 36.21 -12.13 -16.13
CA GLN A 418 36.28 -12.96 -17.33
C GLN A 418 34.89 -13.41 -17.82
N SER A 419 34.56 -12.90 -19.01
CA SER A 419 33.67 -13.43 -20.04
C SER A 419 32.99 -14.78 -19.78
N ARG A 420 31.65 -14.75 -19.67
CA ARG A 420 30.78 -15.86 -20.10
C ARG A 420 29.78 -15.32 -21.11
N ARG A 421 30.17 -15.30 -22.39
CA ARG A 421 29.24 -15.21 -23.51
C ARG A 421 28.40 -16.49 -23.54
N SER A 422 27.09 -16.37 -23.33
CA SER A 422 26.13 -17.43 -23.60
C SER A 422 25.97 -17.60 -25.11
N THR A 423 26.41 -18.74 -25.65
CA THR A 423 26.25 -19.13 -27.05
C THR A 423 24.82 -19.63 -27.29
N ILE A 424 24.01 -18.85 -28.02
CA ILE A 424 22.77 -19.32 -28.64
C ILE A 424 23.12 -19.66 -30.10
N PHE A 425 23.01 -20.95 -30.48
CA PHE A 425 23.17 -21.38 -31.85
C PHE A 425 21.89 -21.07 -32.64
N SER A 426 21.96 -20.10 -33.56
CA SER A 426 20.90 -19.84 -34.54
C SER A 426 21.18 -20.66 -35.81
N LEU A 427 20.37 -21.69 -36.06
CA LEU A 427 20.50 -22.60 -37.20
C LEU A 427 19.67 -22.11 -38.40
N THR A 428 20.13 -21.06 -39.07
CA THR A 428 19.64 -20.72 -40.42
C THR A 428 20.77 -20.11 -41.25
N THR A 429 21.55 -20.92 -41.96
CA THR A 429 22.31 -20.45 -43.12
C THR A 429 22.45 -21.58 -44.15
N SER A 430 22.19 -21.23 -45.40
CA SER A 430 22.20 -22.09 -46.58
C SER A 430 23.60 -22.29 -47.16
N ASN A 431 23.86 -23.53 -47.65
CA ASN A 431 24.98 -24.06 -48.45
C ASN A 431 26.21 -24.71 -47.73
N PRO A 432 26.87 -25.70 -48.37
CA PRO A 432 26.32 -26.94 -48.93
C PRO A 432 27.00 -28.18 -48.28
N ARG A 433 26.28 -29.30 -48.18
CA ARG A 433 26.58 -30.56 -47.42
C ARG A 433 26.01 -30.62 -46.00
N ILE A 434 24.77 -30.18 -45.85
CA ILE A 434 24.00 -30.32 -44.62
C ILE A 434 22.75 -31.13 -44.98
N ASN A 435 22.57 -32.32 -44.39
CA ASN A 435 21.30 -33.05 -44.51
C ASN A 435 20.21 -32.27 -43.77
N GLY A 436 18.93 -32.51 -44.12
CA GLY A 436 17.73 -31.74 -43.73
C GLY A 436 17.40 -31.57 -42.23
N ILE A 437 18.37 -31.77 -41.33
CA ILE A 437 18.30 -31.53 -39.88
C ILE A 437 19.38 -30.52 -39.41
N GLY A 438 20.20 -29.96 -40.30
CA GLY A 438 21.03 -28.79 -39.95
C GLY A 438 22.33 -29.07 -39.18
N LEU A 439 22.77 -30.33 -39.01
CA LEU A 439 23.93 -30.68 -38.18
C LEU A 439 25.20 -31.06 -38.97
N PRO A 440 26.41 -30.65 -38.53
CA PRO A 440 27.67 -31.05 -39.17
C PRO A 440 27.95 -32.56 -39.02
N LEU A 441 28.38 -33.21 -40.08
CA LEU A 441 28.54 -34.67 -40.16
C LEU A 441 29.73 -35.25 -39.38
N THR A 442 30.68 -34.44 -38.88
CA THR A 442 31.84 -34.94 -38.13
C THR A 442 32.31 -34.00 -37.03
N VAL A 443 32.88 -34.57 -35.96
CA VAL A 443 33.49 -33.84 -34.82
C VAL A 443 34.63 -32.93 -35.28
N ALA A 444 35.35 -33.31 -36.34
CA ALA A 444 36.39 -32.49 -36.95
C ALA A 444 35.84 -31.21 -37.60
N ALA A 445 34.70 -31.27 -38.28
CA ALA A 445 34.04 -30.10 -38.87
C ALA A 445 33.53 -29.13 -37.78
N LEU A 446 33.01 -29.68 -36.68
CA LEU A 446 32.54 -28.90 -35.53
C LEU A 446 33.68 -28.17 -34.82
N ARG A 447 34.84 -28.83 -34.70
CA ARG A 447 36.07 -28.24 -34.14
C ARG A 447 36.66 -27.15 -35.03
N HIS A 448 36.57 -27.29 -36.35
CA HIS A 448 36.99 -26.24 -37.28
C HIS A 448 36.06 -25.02 -37.19
N TYR A 449 34.75 -25.23 -37.18
CA TYR A 449 33.75 -24.16 -37.07
C TYR A 449 33.90 -23.35 -35.77
N ALA A 450 34.08 -24.03 -34.63
CA ALA A 450 34.22 -23.36 -33.32
C ALA A 450 35.52 -22.55 -33.17
N ASN A 451 36.55 -22.84 -33.97
CA ASN A 451 37.86 -22.18 -33.88
C ASN A 451 38.12 -21.18 -35.02
N THR A 452 37.16 -20.97 -35.91
CA THR A 452 37.29 -19.96 -36.96
C THR A 452 36.85 -18.59 -36.40
N PRO A 453 37.66 -17.53 -36.48
CA PRO A 453 37.25 -16.20 -36.04
C PRO A 453 36.02 -15.73 -36.82
N PRO A 454 35.00 -15.11 -36.17
CA PRO A 454 33.85 -14.58 -36.88
C PRO A 454 34.30 -13.46 -37.83
N ASP A 455 33.88 -13.53 -39.08
CA ASP A 455 34.08 -12.46 -40.05
C ASP A 455 33.14 -11.30 -39.69
N LEU A 456 33.69 -10.35 -38.93
CA LEU A 456 32.97 -9.19 -38.42
C LEU A 456 32.33 -8.36 -39.54
N ALA A 457 32.90 -8.35 -40.75
CA ALA A 457 32.33 -7.59 -41.87
C ALA A 457 31.09 -8.27 -42.44
N GLU A 458 31.08 -9.60 -42.49
CA GLU A 458 29.93 -10.39 -42.93
C GLU A 458 28.82 -10.43 -41.87
N GLU A 459 29.18 -10.41 -40.59
CA GLU A 459 28.23 -10.31 -39.46
C GLU A 459 27.54 -8.94 -39.44
N ASP A 460 28.31 -7.84 -39.57
CA ASP A 460 27.76 -6.47 -39.70
C ASP A 460 26.84 -6.34 -40.92
N ARG A 461 27.21 -6.95 -42.06
CA ARG A 461 26.39 -6.91 -43.28
C ARG A 461 25.06 -7.63 -43.06
N LYS A 462 25.09 -8.83 -42.45
CA LYS A 462 23.88 -9.60 -42.13
C LYS A 462 23.01 -8.90 -41.11
N GLU A 463 23.59 -8.23 -40.11
CA GLU A 463 22.83 -7.48 -39.12
C GLU A 463 22.14 -6.26 -39.76
N ARG A 464 22.80 -5.56 -40.67
CA ARG A 464 22.19 -4.47 -41.45
C ARG A 464 21.06 -4.97 -42.35
N GLU A 465 21.27 -6.05 -43.08
CA GLU A 465 20.25 -6.67 -43.94
C GLU A 465 19.04 -7.17 -43.12
N HIS A 466 19.29 -7.77 -41.94
CA HIS A 466 18.23 -8.20 -41.04
C HIS A 466 17.44 -7.01 -40.48
N THR A 467 18.13 -5.94 -40.10
CA THR A 467 17.51 -4.70 -39.61
C THR A 467 16.66 -4.03 -40.70
N GLU A 468 17.15 -3.99 -41.94
CA GLU A 468 16.38 -3.48 -43.08
C GLU A 468 15.13 -4.33 -43.37
N LEU A 469 15.22 -5.65 -43.28
CA LEU A 469 14.08 -6.56 -43.44
C LEU A 469 13.03 -6.38 -42.33
N VAL A 470 13.46 -6.21 -41.08
CA VAL A 470 12.57 -5.95 -39.95
C VAL A 470 11.88 -4.60 -40.11
N LEU A 471 12.62 -3.55 -40.48
CA LEU A 471 12.05 -2.22 -40.72
C LEU A 471 11.10 -2.19 -41.91
N ALA A 472 11.40 -2.92 -42.99
CA ALA A 472 10.52 -3.07 -44.15
C ALA A 472 9.24 -3.85 -43.78
N SER A 473 9.35 -4.89 -42.96
CA SER A 473 8.19 -5.64 -42.44
C SER A 473 7.29 -4.73 -41.61
N ILE A 474 7.85 -3.96 -40.67
CA ILE A 474 7.09 -3.07 -39.78
C ILE A 474 6.38 -1.95 -40.56
N ARG A 475 6.98 -1.45 -41.64
CA ARG A 475 6.40 -0.35 -42.43
C ARG A 475 5.31 -0.78 -43.41
N ASN A 476 5.38 -2.00 -43.93
CA ASN A 476 4.57 -2.41 -45.09
C ASN A 476 3.55 -3.51 -44.81
N ARG A 477 3.50 -4.08 -43.60
CA ARG A 477 2.52 -5.10 -43.22
C ARG A 477 1.68 -4.65 -42.04
N SER A 478 0.42 -5.12 -42.00
CA SER A 478 -0.47 -4.91 -40.87
C SER A 478 0.06 -5.64 -39.62
N PHE A 479 -0.23 -5.08 -38.45
CA PHE A 479 0.21 -5.65 -37.18
C PHE A 479 -0.42 -7.02 -36.89
N GLU A 480 -1.67 -7.22 -37.32
CA GLU A 480 -2.44 -8.45 -37.11
C GLU A 480 -1.82 -9.62 -37.87
N ASP A 481 -1.45 -9.43 -39.13
CA ASP A 481 -0.80 -10.47 -39.96
C ASP A 481 0.57 -10.90 -39.39
N GLN A 482 1.29 -9.97 -38.74
CA GLN A 482 2.58 -10.26 -38.12
C GLN A 482 2.44 -11.04 -36.81
N ALA A 483 1.42 -10.71 -36.01
CA ALA A 483 1.12 -11.41 -34.78
C ALA A 483 0.73 -12.87 -35.06
N ASP A 484 -0.09 -13.09 -36.09
CA ASP A 484 -0.54 -14.43 -36.49
C ASP A 484 0.61 -15.30 -37.02
N GLU A 485 1.50 -14.74 -37.84
CA GLU A 485 2.67 -15.47 -38.37
C GLU A 485 3.68 -15.83 -37.28
N LEU A 486 3.89 -14.94 -36.29
CA LEU A 486 4.75 -15.20 -35.14
C LEU A 486 4.13 -16.23 -34.19
N CYS A 487 2.80 -16.19 -34.00
CA CYS A 487 2.09 -17.23 -33.25
C CYS A 487 2.24 -18.61 -33.94
N ALA A 488 2.04 -18.67 -35.26
CA ALA A 488 2.18 -19.90 -36.04
C ALA A 488 3.63 -20.46 -36.02
N ARG A 489 4.64 -19.59 -36.08
CA ARG A 489 6.05 -20.01 -35.97
C ARG A 489 6.40 -20.55 -34.58
N HIS A 490 5.81 -20.02 -33.52
CA HIS A 490 6.06 -20.47 -32.14
C HIS A 490 5.26 -21.71 -31.74
N GLU A 491 4.10 -21.98 -32.36
CA GLU A 491 3.40 -23.27 -32.18
C GLU A 491 4.23 -24.48 -32.65
N ALA A 492 5.10 -24.29 -33.65
CA ALA A 492 6.01 -25.33 -34.13
C ALA A 492 7.18 -25.62 -33.16
N GLY A 493 7.49 -24.69 -32.25
CA GLY A 493 8.63 -24.75 -31.33
C GLY A 493 8.25 -25.00 -29.87
N ASP A 494 7.02 -25.45 -29.58
CA ASP A 494 6.53 -25.61 -28.21
C ASP A 494 7.29 -26.72 -27.46
N LEU A 495 8.26 -26.29 -26.65
CA LEU A 495 9.04 -27.12 -25.74
C LEU A 495 8.12 -27.86 -24.76
N SER A 496 6.97 -27.27 -24.39
CA SER A 496 5.99 -27.87 -23.48
C SER A 496 5.35 -29.12 -24.08
N ARG A 497 4.97 -29.09 -25.37
CA ARG A 497 4.50 -30.27 -26.11
C ARG A 497 5.58 -31.33 -26.27
N THR A 498 6.82 -30.92 -26.54
CA THR A 498 7.95 -31.85 -26.70
C THR A 498 8.29 -32.54 -25.38
N VAL A 499 8.32 -31.80 -24.28
CA VAL A 499 8.49 -32.31 -22.92
C VAL A 499 7.30 -33.20 -22.51
N SER A 500 6.07 -32.81 -22.83
CA SER A 500 4.87 -33.61 -22.56
C SER A 500 4.90 -34.95 -23.33
N ARG A 501 5.34 -34.96 -24.60
CA ARG A 501 5.54 -36.20 -25.37
C ARG A 501 6.66 -37.06 -24.79
N LEU A 502 7.75 -36.47 -24.31
CA LEU A 502 8.86 -37.19 -23.68
C LEU A 502 8.45 -37.79 -22.33
N LEU A 503 7.68 -37.05 -21.52
CA LEU A 503 7.13 -37.51 -20.25
C LEU A 503 6.09 -38.62 -20.44
N ALA A 504 5.20 -38.49 -21.43
CA ALA A 504 4.23 -39.54 -21.79
C ALA A 504 4.93 -40.81 -22.25
N ARG A 505 5.95 -40.68 -23.12
CA ARG A 505 6.77 -41.80 -23.59
C ARG A 505 7.50 -42.48 -22.42
N ASN A 506 8.01 -41.72 -21.45
CA ASN A 506 8.65 -42.27 -20.26
C ASN A 506 7.64 -43.02 -19.36
N ALA A 507 6.45 -42.46 -19.16
CA ALA A 507 5.36 -43.06 -18.39
C ALA A 507 4.88 -44.40 -19.01
N ASP A 508 4.83 -44.49 -20.34
CA ASP A 508 4.47 -45.73 -21.04
C ASP A 508 5.57 -46.80 -20.93
N THR A 509 6.85 -46.42 -20.99
CA THR A 509 7.96 -47.37 -20.67
C THR A 509 7.93 -47.86 -19.23
N VAL A 510 7.59 -47.01 -18.27
CA VAL A 510 7.46 -47.38 -16.85
C VAL A 510 6.23 -48.27 -16.62
N ARG A 511 5.11 -48.04 -17.33
CA ARG A 511 3.95 -48.94 -17.30
C ARG A 511 4.25 -50.30 -17.90
N MET A 512 4.92 -50.35 -19.05
CA MET A 512 5.32 -51.60 -19.70
C MET A 512 6.32 -52.42 -18.86
N ALA A 513 7.21 -51.76 -18.11
CA ALA A 513 8.16 -52.41 -17.20
C ALA A 513 7.51 -52.98 -15.92
N ASN A 514 6.28 -52.59 -15.59
CA ASN A 514 5.55 -53.01 -14.38
C ASN A 514 4.45 -54.06 -14.65
N ILE A 515 4.25 -54.48 -15.90
CA ILE A 515 3.34 -55.60 -16.21
C ILE A 515 4.00 -56.90 -15.73
N GLY A 516 3.41 -57.52 -14.70
CA GLY A 516 3.83 -58.84 -14.20
C GLY A 516 4.72 -58.85 -12.95
N ARG A 517 4.92 -57.72 -12.26
CA ARG A 517 5.58 -57.68 -10.94
C ARG A 517 4.58 -57.33 -9.83
N PRO A 518 4.60 -58.03 -8.67
CA PRO A 518 3.69 -57.74 -7.58
C PRO A 518 3.92 -56.32 -7.03
N ALA A 519 2.83 -55.67 -6.61
CA ALA A 519 2.83 -54.29 -6.14
C ALA A 519 3.79 -54.11 -4.95
N LYS A 520 4.70 -53.13 -5.04
CA LYS A 520 5.56 -52.74 -3.92
C LYS A 520 4.73 -51.96 -2.88
N PRO A 521 4.94 -52.19 -1.58
CA PRO A 521 4.26 -51.48 -0.51
C PRO A 521 4.58 -49.98 -0.57
N LYS A 522 3.59 -49.14 -0.28
CA LYS A 522 3.69 -47.68 -0.47
C LYS A 522 4.34 -46.96 0.70
N ASN A 523 4.44 -47.61 1.86
CA ASN A 523 5.05 -47.07 3.07
C ASN A 523 5.84 -48.16 3.81
N ILE A 524 6.86 -47.73 4.57
CA ILE A 524 7.76 -48.62 5.33
C ILE A 524 7.02 -49.47 6.39
N PHE A 525 5.85 -49.03 6.83
CA PHE A 525 5.00 -49.72 7.81
C PHE A 525 4.16 -50.87 7.21
N GLU A 526 4.11 -51.01 5.88
CA GLU A 526 3.40 -52.10 5.18
C GLU A 526 4.34 -53.26 4.80
N MET A 527 5.60 -53.21 5.25
CA MET A 527 6.57 -54.27 5.00
C MET A 527 6.37 -55.42 5.99
N ASN A 528 5.79 -56.53 5.52
CA ASN A 528 5.76 -57.77 6.30
C ASN A 528 7.19 -58.33 6.42
N LEU A 529 7.76 -58.30 7.63
CA LEU A 529 9.06 -58.90 7.91
C LEU A 529 8.95 -60.44 7.89
N PRO A 530 9.94 -61.17 7.36
CA PRO A 530 9.94 -62.63 7.38
C PRO A 530 9.93 -63.17 8.81
N THR A 531 9.20 -64.27 9.04
CA THR A 531 9.03 -64.97 10.33
C THR A 531 10.34 -65.49 10.95
N ALA A 532 11.49 -65.29 10.31
CA ALA A 532 12.81 -65.56 10.88
C ALA A 532 13.33 -64.48 11.85
N PHE A 533 12.62 -63.35 12.00
CA PHE A 533 12.97 -62.26 12.93
C PHE A 533 11.96 -62.08 14.07
N ALA A 534 11.01 -63.00 14.24
CA ALA A 534 10.15 -63.05 15.42
C ALA A 534 10.73 -64.08 16.40
N LEU A 535 11.60 -63.59 17.30
CA LEU A 535 12.00 -64.27 18.54
C LEU A 535 11.92 -63.27 19.69
#